data_AF-A0A524A2U9-F1
#
_entry.id   AF-A0A524A2U9-F1
#
_cell.length_a   1.000
_cell.length_b   1.000
_cell.length_c   1.000
_cell.angle_alpha   90.00
_cell.angle_beta   90.00
_cell.angle_gamma   90.00
#
_symmetry.space_group_name_H-M   'P 1'
#
loop_
_entity.id
_entity.type
_entity.pdbx_description
1 polymer ?
#
loop_
_entity_poly.entity_id
_entity_poly.type
_entity_poly.pdbx_seq_one_letter_code
_entity_poly.pdbx_strand_id
1 'polypeptide(L)'
;MQAPPGTLAHSPAAPQAATELFQQLRECWALINEFLELPLTIHSVDRGVFVKALVLSKKYRLFINDATHIALMAEQGIEFLATFDHDLERVDFITCCG
;
A
#
# COMPACT_ATOMS: atom_id res chain seq x y z
N MET A 1 -13.70 50.46 36.88
CA MET A 1 -12.87 50.24 35.68
C MET A 1 -12.85 48.73 35.41
N GLN A 2 -13.59 48.27 34.41
CA GLN A 2 -13.59 46.87 33.96
C GLN A 2 -12.60 46.73 32.80
N ALA A 3 -11.74 45.71 32.83
CA ALA A 3 -10.88 45.33 31.71
C ALA A 3 -11.71 44.60 30.63
N PRO A 4 -11.34 44.68 29.33
CA PRO A 4 -12.15 44.10 28.25
C PRO A 4 -11.97 42.58 28.17
N PRO A 5 -13.02 41.82 27.81
CA PRO A 5 -12.90 40.40 27.51
C PRO A 5 -12.59 40.22 26.02
N GLY A 6 -11.63 39.35 25.69
CA GLY A 6 -11.44 38.91 24.31
C GLY A 6 -10.00 38.72 23.90
N THR A 7 -9.28 37.82 24.57
CA THR A 7 -8.15 37.15 23.92
C THR A 7 -8.61 35.73 23.60
N LEU A 8 -9.06 35.51 22.37
CA LEU A 8 -9.22 34.16 21.84
C LEU A 8 -7.82 33.54 21.82
N ALA A 9 -7.55 32.64 22.76
CA ALA A 9 -6.36 31.81 22.72
C ALA A 9 -6.43 30.99 21.42
N HIS A 10 -5.58 31.31 20.44
CA HIS A 10 -5.34 30.43 19.31
C HIS A 10 -4.81 29.11 19.87
N SER A 11 -5.60 28.04 19.72
CA SER A 11 -5.18 26.69 20.08
C SER A 11 -3.96 26.29 19.24
N PRO A 12 -2.81 25.97 19.85
CA PRO A 12 -1.55 25.69 19.15
C PRO A 12 -1.48 24.25 18.62
N ALA A 13 -2.61 23.55 18.48
CA ALA A 13 -2.62 22.10 18.19
C ALA A 13 -2.37 21.73 16.71
N ALA A 14 -2.62 22.64 15.76
CA ALA A 14 -2.51 22.35 14.32
C ALA A 14 -1.05 22.21 13.78
N PRO A 15 -0.07 23.02 14.22
CA PRO A 15 1.32 22.92 13.73
C PRO A 15 2.03 21.61 14.12
N GLN A 16 1.65 21.05 15.26
CA GLN A 16 2.33 19.87 15.84
C GLN A 16 1.93 18.59 15.09
N ALA A 17 0.63 18.40 14.84
CA ALA A 17 0.11 17.31 14.02
C ALA A 17 0.65 17.30 12.58
N ALA A 18 0.80 18.48 11.96
CA ALA A 18 1.41 18.58 10.64
C ALA A 18 2.89 18.18 10.65
N THR A 19 3.63 18.61 11.67
CA THR A 19 5.06 18.28 11.83
C THR A 19 5.27 16.77 12.02
N GLU A 20 4.43 16.13 12.84
CA GLU A 20 4.44 14.68 13.04
C GLU A 20 4.12 13.91 11.75
N LEU A 21 3.12 14.35 10.99
CA LEU A 21 2.78 13.75 9.70
C LEU A 21 3.95 13.84 8.70
N PHE A 22 4.58 15.01 8.58
CA PHE A 22 5.74 15.16 7.69
C PHE A 22 6.94 14.33 8.15
N GLN A 23 7.10 14.12 9.46
CA GLN A 23 8.14 13.24 9.98
C GLN A 23 7.88 11.79 9.60
N GLN A 24 6.65 11.28 9.79
CA GLN A 24 6.26 9.93 9.39
C GLN A 24 6.44 9.71 7.88
N LEU A 25 6.06 10.70 7.05
CA LEU A 25 6.27 10.60 5.61
C LEU A 25 7.76 10.49 5.23
N ARG A 26 8.65 11.22 5.92
CA ARG A 26 10.10 11.10 5.71
C ARG A 26 10.61 9.72 6.10
N GLU A 27 10.14 9.18 7.21
CA GLU A 27 10.51 7.83 7.68
C GLU A 27 10.03 6.75 6.71
N CYS A 28 8.79 6.82 6.23
CA CYS A 28 8.28 5.93 5.18
C CYS A 28 9.12 6.03 3.90
N TRP A 29 9.50 7.25 3.50
CA TRP A 29 10.33 7.43 2.30
C TRP A 29 11.74 6.87 2.46
N ALA A 30 12.36 7.04 3.63
CA ALA A 30 13.65 6.45 3.94
C ALA A 30 13.59 4.92 3.84
N LEU A 31 12.57 4.30 4.44
CA LEU A 31 12.37 2.86 4.38
C LEU A 31 12.12 2.36 2.94
N ILE A 32 11.31 3.08 2.15
CA ILE A 32 11.12 2.76 0.73
C ILE A 32 12.46 2.77 0.00
N ASN A 33 13.29 3.81 0.19
CA ASN A 33 14.60 3.87 -0.46
C ASN A 33 15.49 2.69 -0.06
N GLU A 34 15.49 2.27 1.21
CA GLU A 34 16.21 1.06 1.64
C GLU A 34 15.77 -0.19 0.89
N PHE A 35 14.46 -0.37 0.67
CA PHE A 35 13.95 -1.49 -0.15
C PHE A 35 14.35 -1.38 -1.62
N LEU A 36 14.43 -0.16 -2.16
CA LEU A 36 14.83 0.06 -3.56
C LEU A 36 16.32 -0.25 -3.81
N GLU A 37 17.16 -0.24 -2.78
CA GLU A 37 18.59 -0.63 -2.88
C GLU A 37 18.82 -2.14 -2.84
N LEU A 38 17.80 -2.93 -2.45
CA LEU A 38 17.88 -4.39 -2.52
C LEU A 38 17.88 -4.86 -3.98
N PRO A 39 18.44 -6.05 -4.29
CA PRO A 39 18.42 -6.62 -5.64
C PRO A 39 17.03 -7.16 -6.01
N LEU A 40 16.01 -6.31 -5.91
CA LEU A 40 14.61 -6.61 -6.22
C LEU A 40 14.29 -6.21 -7.66
N THR A 41 13.47 -7.03 -8.31
CA THR A 41 12.85 -6.65 -9.58
C THR A 41 11.52 -5.97 -9.28
N ILE A 42 11.37 -4.71 -9.67
CA ILE A 42 10.12 -3.96 -9.51
C ILE A 42 9.34 -4.03 -10.81
N HIS A 43 8.19 -4.68 -10.76
CA HIS A 43 7.31 -4.82 -11.90
C HIS A 43 6.30 -3.67 -11.96
N SER A 44 6.23 -2.98 -13.09
CA SER A 44 5.20 -1.97 -13.34
C SER A 44 3.85 -2.63 -13.61
N VAL A 45 2.78 -2.05 -13.04
CA VAL A 45 1.41 -2.42 -13.37
C VAL A 45 0.93 -1.54 -14.51
N ASP A 46 0.68 -2.14 -15.67
CA ASP A 46 0.08 -1.45 -16.80
C ASP A 46 -1.45 -1.65 -16.85
N ARG A 47 -2.08 -1.04 -17.84
CA ARG A 47 -3.53 -1.16 -18.06
C ARG A 47 -3.96 -2.59 -18.35
N GLY A 48 -3.14 -3.38 -19.05
CA GLY A 48 -3.42 -4.77 -19.39
C GLY A 48 -3.49 -5.64 -18.13
N VAL A 49 -2.50 -5.48 -17.24
CA VAL A 49 -2.48 -6.13 -15.93
C VAL A 49 -3.73 -5.78 -15.14
N PHE A 50 -4.12 -4.49 -15.10
CA PHE A 50 -5.30 -4.06 -14.36
C PHE A 50 -6.61 -4.65 -14.92
N VAL A 51 -6.76 -4.77 -16.24
CA VAL A 51 -7.92 -5.43 -16.85
C VAL A 51 -7.99 -6.91 -16.47
N LYS A 52 -6.84 -7.61 -16.47
CA LYS A 52 -6.77 -9.01 -15.99
C LYS A 52 -7.14 -9.10 -14.51
N ALA A 53 -6.68 -8.16 -13.69
CA ALA A 53 -7.00 -8.12 -12.26
C ALA A 53 -8.51 -8.06 -11.99
N LEU A 54 -9.29 -7.32 -12.78
CA LEU A 54 -10.75 -7.29 -12.66
C LEU A 54 -11.39 -8.67 -12.87
N VAL A 55 -10.87 -9.44 -13.83
CA VAL A 55 -11.35 -10.81 -14.10
C VAL A 55 -10.99 -11.75 -12.95
N LEU A 56 -9.75 -11.68 -12.46
CA LEU A 56 -9.26 -12.55 -11.38
C LEU A 56 -9.89 -12.21 -10.03
N SER A 57 -10.11 -10.94 -9.74
CA SER A 57 -10.86 -10.48 -8.55
C SER A 57 -12.24 -11.13 -8.50
N LYS A 58 -12.96 -11.16 -9.64
CA LYS A 58 -14.26 -11.84 -9.72
C LYS A 58 -14.13 -13.36 -9.60
N LYS A 59 -13.12 -13.97 -10.24
CA LYS A 59 -12.90 -15.43 -10.22
C LYS A 59 -12.64 -15.95 -8.80
N TYR A 60 -11.70 -15.35 -8.09
CA TYR A 60 -11.21 -15.82 -6.79
C TYR A 60 -11.79 -15.07 -5.59
N ARG A 61 -12.65 -14.07 -5.84
CA ARG A 61 -13.26 -13.20 -4.83
C ARG A 61 -12.20 -12.47 -3.99
N LEU A 62 -11.24 -11.88 -4.68
CA LEU A 62 -10.15 -11.12 -4.09
C LEU A 62 -10.42 -9.62 -4.16
N PHE A 63 -9.85 -8.86 -3.23
CA PHE A 63 -9.77 -7.41 -3.38
C PHE A 63 -8.90 -7.04 -4.59
N ILE A 64 -9.10 -5.83 -5.11
CA ILE A 64 -8.49 -5.44 -6.38
C ILE A 64 -6.96 -5.32 -6.29
N ASN A 65 -6.39 -4.96 -5.13
CA ASN A 65 -4.94 -4.93 -4.94
C ASN A 65 -4.36 -6.34 -5.06
N ASP A 66 -4.96 -7.31 -4.38
CA ASP A 66 -4.51 -8.71 -4.38
C ASP A 66 -4.64 -9.29 -5.79
N ALA A 67 -5.80 -9.08 -6.43
CA ALA A 67 -6.00 -9.49 -7.80
C ALA A 67 -5.03 -8.83 -8.80
N THR A 68 -4.53 -7.63 -8.51
CA THR A 68 -3.51 -6.96 -9.33
C THR A 68 -2.15 -7.66 -9.19
N HIS A 69 -1.75 -8.04 -7.97
CA HIS A 69 -0.56 -8.86 -7.76
C HIS A 69 -0.68 -10.21 -8.49
N ILE A 70 -1.82 -10.89 -8.34
CA ILE A 70 -2.06 -12.18 -8.99
C ILE A 70 -2.07 -12.06 -10.52
N ALA A 71 -2.66 -11.00 -11.08
CA ALA A 71 -2.64 -10.75 -12.52
C ALA A 71 -1.22 -10.54 -13.06
N LEU A 72 -0.39 -9.80 -12.32
CA LEU A 72 1.00 -9.58 -12.67
C LEU A 72 1.81 -10.88 -12.58
N MET A 73 1.62 -11.66 -11.52
CA MET A 73 2.26 -12.98 -11.36
C MET A 73 1.95 -13.91 -12.53
N ALA A 74 0.67 -14.00 -12.93
CA ALA A 74 0.26 -14.81 -14.07
C ALA A 74 0.93 -14.38 -15.38
N GLU A 75 1.11 -13.07 -15.59
CA GLU A 75 1.75 -12.51 -16.79
C GLU A 75 3.26 -12.73 -16.82
N GLN A 76 3.90 -12.77 -15.65
CA GLN A 76 5.34 -12.99 -15.51
C GLN A 76 5.71 -14.47 -15.31
N GLY A 77 4.72 -15.37 -15.21
CA GLY A 77 4.97 -16.80 -14.92
C GLY A 77 5.52 -17.03 -13.51
N ILE A 78 5.15 -16.18 -12.54
CA ILE A 78 5.55 -16.32 -11.14
C ILE A 78 4.51 -17.18 -10.43
N GLU A 79 4.95 -18.26 -9.81
CA GLU A 79 4.06 -19.23 -9.15
C GLU A 79 4.20 -19.22 -7.63
N PHE A 80 5.31 -18.71 -7.07
CA PHE A 80 5.55 -18.71 -5.62
C PHE A 80 5.30 -17.33 -5.02
N LEU A 81 4.48 -17.26 -3.98
CA LEU A 81 4.15 -16.03 -3.29
C LEU A 81 4.48 -16.11 -1.79
N ALA A 82 5.37 -15.23 -1.33
CA ALA A 82 5.56 -15.02 0.10
C ALA A 82 4.43 -14.12 0.64
N THR A 83 3.51 -14.69 1.42
CA THR A 83 2.37 -13.97 1.99
C THR A 83 1.85 -14.68 3.24
N PHE A 84 1.25 -13.92 4.16
CA PHE A 84 0.45 -14.45 5.27
C PHE A 84 -1.07 -14.30 5.03
N ASP A 85 -1.46 -13.85 3.83
CA ASP A 85 -2.86 -13.69 3.46
C ASP A 85 -3.44 -14.99 2.91
N HIS A 86 -4.25 -15.66 3.74
CA HIS A 86 -4.92 -16.91 3.41
C HIS A 86 -5.96 -16.78 2.29
N ASP A 87 -6.43 -15.57 1.97
CA ASP A 87 -7.38 -15.38 0.86
C ASP A 87 -6.77 -15.78 -0.50
N LEU A 88 -5.43 -15.71 -0.60
CA LEU A 88 -4.68 -16.04 -1.80
C LEU A 88 -4.50 -17.55 -2.02
N GLU A 89 -4.78 -18.39 -1.01
CA GLU A 89 -4.81 -19.86 -1.16
C GLU A 89 -5.89 -20.33 -2.14
N ARG A 90 -6.88 -19.47 -2.45
CA ARG A 90 -7.95 -19.77 -3.43
C ARG A 90 -7.45 -19.75 -4.88
N VAL A 91 -6.26 -19.21 -5.14
CA VAL A 91 -5.72 -19.02 -6.48
C VAL A 91 -5.01 -20.29 -6.94
N ASP A 92 -5.58 -20.93 -7.95
CA ASP A 92 -5.24 -22.30 -8.40
C ASP A 92 -3.85 -22.47 -9.05
N PHE A 93 -3.18 -21.38 -9.43
CA PHE A 93 -1.89 -21.43 -10.13
C PHE A 93 -0.69 -20.92 -9.30
N ILE A 94 -0.92 -20.52 -8.05
CA ILE A 94 0.17 -20.08 -7.15
C ILE A 94 0.33 -21.04 -5.97
N THR A 95 1.51 -20.99 -5.36
CA THR A 95 1.84 -21.63 -4.09
C THR A 95 2.22 -20.54 -3.10
N CYS A 96 1.51 -20.47 -1.98
CA CYS A 96 1.83 -19.55 -0.89
C CYS A 96 2.95 -20.15 -0.01
N CYS A 97 3.98 -19.36 0.27
CA CYS A 97 5.17 -19.73 1.05
C CYS A 97 5.26 -18.77 2.25
N GLY A 98 4.61 -19.09 3.36
CA GLY A 98 4.52 -18.22 4.54
C GLY A 98 4.03 -18.95 5.76
#